data_AF-A0A0N0XRQ1-F1
#
_entry.id   AF-A0A0N0XRQ1-F1
#
_cell.length_a   1.000
_cell.length_b   1.000
_cell.length_c   1.000
_cell.angle_alpha   90.00
_cell.angle_beta   90.00
_cell.angle_gamma   90.00
#
_symmetry.space_group_name_H-M   'P 1'
#
loop_
_entity.id
_entity.type
_entity.pdbx_description
1 polymer ?
#
loop_
_entity_poly.entity_id
_entity_poly.type
_entity_poly.pdbx_seq_one_letter_code
_entity_poly.pdbx_strand_id
1 'polypeptide(L)'
;MDARLRRIAAKLAPVRDLLGRTHSIREESHRVLLGPPMPESRVVAFEEQYGIRLPPCYRSFLTTIGNGGIGPGAGLLHLDDWDYVVLGAPIRPDHLSTPFPLSPTDPAPGPDWYHAFGPAWLDDDDAEPYPGTIALTTRGCSLYTLLVVTGPARGRVVDVNLEFDVDAPSFTHDTDFLDWYERWLDQTGNGMHSAPPDVALRDDEPPMAAILRDASDPALREVAARGLGRAPILTPAVRSLLGAAAVGDPAPEVRRTAVIMLGRRPTPSDDDVLVRALTDASADVREAALQALAGRGSALQQTAGSDRSPARVRLGSPPLPARSTLET
;
A
#
# COMPACT_ATOMS: atom_id res chain seq x y z
N MET A 1 -2.39 16.02 -25.61
CA MET A 1 -1.36 15.60 -24.62
C MET A 1 -0.65 16.85 -24.12
N ASP A 2 -0.71 17.08 -22.80
CA ASP A 2 -0.03 18.19 -22.13
C ASP A 2 1.44 18.27 -22.58
N ALA A 3 1.95 19.50 -22.81
CA ALA A 3 3.34 19.73 -23.17
C ALA A 3 4.31 19.18 -22.12
N ARG A 4 3.93 19.18 -20.83
CA ARG A 4 4.74 18.64 -19.73
C ARG A 4 4.87 17.12 -19.82
N LEU A 5 3.76 16.40 -20.07
CA LEU A 5 3.77 14.94 -20.27
C LEU A 5 4.62 14.54 -21.47
N ARG A 6 4.61 15.33 -22.56
CA ARG A 6 5.50 15.09 -23.70
C ARG A 6 6.98 15.19 -23.33
N ARG A 7 7.36 16.18 -22.53
CA ARG A 7 8.76 16.32 -22.06
C ARG A 7 9.15 15.17 -21.15
N ILE A 8 8.29 14.80 -20.20
CA ILE A 8 8.50 13.65 -19.32
C ILE A 8 8.71 12.37 -20.13
N ALA A 9 7.83 12.08 -21.09
CA ALA A 9 7.97 10.92 -21.97
C ALA A 9 9.30 10.93 -22.75
N ALA A 10 9.74 12.10 -23.24
CA ALA A 10 11.00 12.24 -23.96
C ALA A 10 12.22 12.04 -23.05
N LYS A 11 12.18 12.54 -21.81
CA LYS A 11 13.24 12.39 -20.80
C LYS A 11 13.34 10.97 -20.23
N LEU A 12 12.24 10.23 -20.22
CA LEU A 12 12.21 8.84 -19.74
C LEU A 12 13.03 7.88 -20.60
N ALA A 13 13.05 8.07 -21.93
CA ALA A 13 13.78 7.19 -22.84
C ALA A 13 15.30 7.10 -22.51
N PRO A 14 16.06 8.20 -22.39
CA PRO A 14 17.47 8.14 -22.04
C PRO A 14 17.73 7.67 -20.61
N VAL A 15 16.84 8.02 -19.65
CA VAL A 15 16.98 7.58 -18.25
C VAL A 15 16.81 6.05 -18.12
N ARG A 16 15.87 5.45 -18.86
CA ARG A 16 15.71 4.00 -18.91
C ARG A 16 16.96 3.30 -19.44
N ASP A 17 17.56 3.83 -20.49
CA ASP A 17 18.77 3.26 -21.09
C ASP A 17 19.99 3.43 -20.17
N LEU A 18 20.05 4.52 -19.39
CA LEU A 18 21.08 4.74 -18.37
C LEU A 18 20.97 3.72 -17.23
N LEU A 19 19.80 3.58 -16.62
CA LEU A 19 19.59 2.66 -15.48
C LEU A 19 19.64 1.19 -15.91
N GLY A 20 19.21 0.86 -17.13
CA GLY A 20 19.31 -0.49 -17.68
C GLY A 20 20.75 -0.97 -17.94
N ARG A 21 21.74 -0.07 -17.94
CA ARG A 21 23.18 -0.42 -18.09
C ARG A 21 23.88 -0.68 -16.76
N THR A 22 23.33 -0.18 -15.65
CA THR A 22 23.97 -0.25 -14.33
C THR A 22 23.59 -1.50 -13.53
N HIS A 23 22.48 -2.17 -13.88
CA HIS A 23 21.98 -3.35 -13.17
C HIS A 23 22.09 -4.61 -14.04
N SER A 24 22.71 -5.68 -13.52
CA SER A 24 22.75 -6.98 -14.19
C SER A 24 21.33 -7.54 -14.29
N ILE A 25 20.84 -7.64 -15.51
CA ILE A 25 19.51 -8.13 -15.86
C ILE A 25 19.40 -9.61 -15.49
N ARG A 26 18.86 -9.91 -14.30
CA ARG A 26 18.12 -11.15 -14.03
C ARG A 26 17.28 -10.96 -12.75
N GLU A 27 15.97 -11.08 -12.93
CA GLU A 27 14.90 -11.20 -11.91
C GLU A 27 14.24 -9.93 -11.34
N GLU A 28 14.76 -8.71 -11.55
CA GLU A 28 14.17 -7.45 -11.04
C GLU A 28 13.47 -6.55 -12.11
N SER A 29 12.90 -7.16 -13.14
CA SER A 29 12.40 -6.44 -14.33
C SER A 29 11.24 -5.46 -14.10
N HIS A 30 10.59 -5.48 -12.93
CA HIS A 30 9.38 -4.68 -12.66
C HIS A 30 9.66 -3.29 -12.06
N ARG A 31 10.87 -3.00 -11.58
CA ARG A 31 11.23 -1.67 -11.02
C ARG A 31 11.95 -0.77 -12.01
N VAL A 32 12.53 -1.36 -13.06
CA VAL A 32 13.28 -0.65 -14.11
C VAL A 32 12.35 -0.13 -15.22
N LEU A 33 11.16 -0.70 -15.35
CA LEU A 33 10.18 -0.33 -16.37
C LEU A 33 8.97 0.33 -15.73
N LEU A 34 8.51 1.43 -16.33
CA LEU A 34 7.25 2.05 -15.99
C LEU A 34 6.11 1.09 -16.30
N GLY A 35 5.15 0.94 -15.39
CA GLY A 35 3.94 0.16 -15.64
C GLY A 35 3.09 0.80 -16.75
N PRO A 36 2.22 0.03 -17.42
CA PRO A 36 1.41 0.54 -18.52
C PRO A 36 0.48 1.68 -18.04
N PRO A 37 0.10 2.61 -18.94
CA PRO A 37 -0.92 3.60 -18.64
C PRO A 37 -2.21 2.94 -18.13
N MET A 38 -2.77 3.50 -17.06
CA MET A 38 -4.01 3.02 -16.47
C MET A 38 -5.20 3.43 -17.34
N PRO A 39 -6.15 2.53 -17.65
CA PRO A 39 -7.38 2.90 -18.34
C PRO A 39 -8.19 3.92 -17.55
N GLU A 40 -8.83 4.88 -18.23
CA GLU A 40 -9.69 5.89 -17.59
C GLU A 40 -10.77 5.25 -16.70
N SER A 41 -11.33 4.10 -17.10
CA SER A 41 -12.33 3.38 -16.31
C SER A 41 -11.81 2.90 -14.95
N ARG A 42 -10.55 2.50 -14.87
CA ARG A 42 -9.91 2.09 -13.60
C ARG A 42 -9.66 3.30 -12.70
N VAL A 43 -9.25 4.42 -13.28
CA VAL A 43 -9.09 5.67 -12.52
C VAL A 43 -10.41 6.18 -11.98
N VAL A 44 -11.47 6.15 -12.79
CA VAL A 44 -12.83 6.53 -12.36
C VAL A 44 -13.32 5.60 -11.25
N ALA A 45 -13.16 4.29 -11.39
CA ALA A 45 -13.54 3.34 -10.35
C ALA A 45 -12.81 3.59 -9.03
N PHE A 46 -11.52 3.92 -9.08
CA PHE A 46 -10.74 4.29 -7.88
C PHE A 46 -11.27 5.58 -7.23
N GLU A 47 -11.50 6.63 -8.02
CA GLU A 47 -12.06 7.90 -7.54
C GLU A 47 -13.45 7.72 -6.89
N GLU A 48 -14.31 6.90 -7.50
CA GLU A 48 -15.65 6.58 -6.98
C GLU A 48 -15.57 5.74 -5.71
N GLN A 49 -14.70 4.72 -5.68
CA GLN A 49 -14.51 3.83 -4.53
C GLN A 49 -14.12 4.60 -3.26
N TYR A 50 -13.24 5.59 -3.39
CA TYR A 50 -12.71 6.35 -2.26
C TYR A 50 -13.33 7.74 -2.09
N GLY A 51 -14.28 8.12 -2.96
CA GLY A 51 -14.97 9.41 -2.87
C GLY A 51 -14.05 10.61 -3.07
N ILE A 52 -13.01 10.49 -3.91
CA ILE A 52 -12.03 11.55 -4.17
C ILE A 52 -11.95 11.89 -5.66
N ARG A 53 -11.22 12.96 -5.97
CA ARG A 53 -10.74 13.24 -7.33
C ARG A 53 -9.22 13.33 -7.29
N LEU A 54 -8.53 12.51 -8.07
CA LEU A 54 -7.07 12.54 -8.13
C LEU A 54 -6.57 13.88 -8.66
N PRO A 55 -5.43 14.41 -8.17
CA PRO A 55 -4.84 15.64 -8.70
C PRO A 55 -4.68 15.57 -10.23
N PRO A 56 -5.08 16.60 -11.00
CA PRO A 56 -5.12 16.54 -12.47
C PRO A 56 -3.79 16.10 -13.11
N CYS A 57 -2.68 16.59 -12.58
CA CYS A 57 -1.33 16.26 -13.03
C CYS A 57 -0.98 14.78 -12.82
N TYR A 58 -1.32 14.21 -11.66
CA TYR A 58 -1.12 12.79 -11.36
C TYR A 58 -2.07 11.90 -12.15
N ARG A 59 -3.35 12.26 -12.25
CA ARG A 59 -4.32 11.57 -13.10
C ARG A 59 -3.82 11.48 -14.54
N SER A 60 -3.37 12.60 -15.11
CA SER A 60 -2.89 12.63 -16.49
C SER A 60 -1.62 11.81 -16.69
N PHE A 61 -0.75 11.74 -15.68
CA PHE A 61 0.40 10.84 -15.67
C PHE A 61 -0.04 9.38 -15.72
N LEU A 62 -0.97 8.96 -14.85
CA LEU A 62 -1.46 7.59 -14.79
C LEU A 62 -2.05 7.14 -16.13
N THR A 63 -2.84 7.98 -16.80
CA THR A 63 -3.56 7.60 -18.02
C THR A 63 -2.75 7.77 -19.31
N THR A 64 -1.61 8.47 -19.25
CA THR A 64 -0.79 8.77 -20.44
C THR A 64 0.62 8.19 -20.39
N ILE A 65 1.26 8.21 -19.22
CA ILE A 65 2.66 7.81 -19.04
C ILE A 65 2.71 6.40 -18.48
N GLY A 66 2.15 6.17 -17.30
CA GLY A 66 2.15 4.86 -16.67
C GLY A 66 1.73 4.85 -15.21
N ASN A 67 1.56 3.65 -14.66
CA ASN A 67 1.21 3.41 -13.26
C ASN A 67 2.31 2.60 -12.57
N GLY A 68 3.06 3.24 -11.66
CA GLY A 68 4.19 2.62 -10.97
C GLY A 68 5.44 2.40 -11.83
N GLY A 69 6.52 1.93 -11.21
CA GLY A 69 7.76 1.54 -11.86
C GLY A 69 8.89 2.56 -11.69
N ILE A 70 9.57 2.92 -12.78
CA ILE A 70 10.76 3.79 -12.75
C ILE A 70 10.42 5.14 -12.08
N GLY A 71 11.28 5.61 -11.16
CA GLY A 71 11.03 6.83 -10.40
C GLY A 71 12.06 7.06 -9.29
N PRO A 72 11.90 8.15 -8.51
CA PRO A 72 12.73 8.44 -7.34
C PRO A 72 12.73 7.29 -6.32
N GLY A 73 13.76 7.24 -5.47
CA GLY A 73 13.87 6.23 -4.41
C GLY A 73 13.86 4.80 -4.96
N ALA A 74 13.03 3.94 -4.37
CA ALA A 74 12.85 2.55 -4.79
C ALA A 74 11.95 2.40 -6.05
N GLY A 75 11.52 3.49 -6.67
CA GLY A 75 10.57 3.53 -7.78
C GLY A 75 9.16 3.97 -7.35
N LEU A 76 8.33 4.33 -8.33
CA LEU A 76 6.93 4.68 -8.09
C LEU A 76 6.11 3.44 -7.72
N LEU A 77 5.32 3.56 -6.67
CA LEU A 77 4.28 2.59 -6.29
C LEU A 77 3.12 2.65 -7.28
N HIS A 78 2.39 1.54 -7.42
CA HIS A 78 1.15 1.52 -8.16
C HIS A 78 0.06 2.23 -7.36
N LEU A 79 -0.92 2.83 -8.05
CA LEU A 79 -2.09 3.44 -7.38
C LEU A 79 -2.85 2.44 -6.50
N ASP A 80 -2.85 1.16 -6.85
CA ASP A 80 -3.49 0.11 -6.04
C ASP A 80 -2.74 -0.14 -4.71
N ASP A 81 -1.47 0.28 -4.59
CA ASP A 81 -0.63 0.20 -3.38
C ASP A 81 -0.56 1.56 -2.65
N TRP A 82 -1.56 2.42 -2.81
CA TRP A 82 -1.57 3.78 -2.24
C TRP A 82 -1.43 3.80 -0.71
N ASP A 83 -1.83 2.71 -0.04
CA ASP A 83 -1.85 2.53 1.41
C ASP A 83 -0.52 2.01 1.97
N TYR A 84 0.52 1.91 1.14
CA TYR A 84 1.80 1.31 1.51
C TYR A 84 2.41 1.88 2.81
N VAL A 85 2.21 3.18 3.01
CA VAL A 85 2.81 3.99 4.08
C VAL A 85 1.84 4.26 5.24
N VAL A 86 0.56 3.89 5.11
CA VAL A 86 -0.42 4.05 6.18
C VAL A 86 -0.04 3.17 7.37
N LEU A 87 0.21 3.82 8.51
CA LEU A 87 0.55 3.27 9.82
C LEU A 87 -0.69 2.97 10.66
N GLY A 88 -1.72 3.83 10.57
CA GLY A 88 -2.97 3.68 11.33
C GLY A 88 -3.72 2.42 10.92
N ALA A 89 -3.96 1.52 11.86
CA ALA A 89 -4.68 0.28 11.64
C ALA A 89 -5.87 0.19 12.60
N PRO A 90 -7.12 0.11 12.09
CA PRO A 90 -7.49 -0.06 10.69
C PRO A 90 -7.42 1.23 9.86
N ILE A 91 -7.08 1.08 8.57
CA ILE A 91 -7.17 2.17 7.60
C ILE A 91 -8.62 2.61 7.53
N ARG A 92 -8.86 3.87 7.87
CA ARG A 92 -10.23 4.38 7.86
C ARG A 92 -10.76 4.42 6.43
N PRO A 93 -12.03 4.03 6.19
CA PRO A 93 -12.64 4.11 4.86
C PRO A 93 -12.64 5.51 4.26
N ASP A 94 -12.62 6.54 5.12
CA ASP A 94 -12.57 7.95 4.78
C ASP A 94 -11.15 8.52 4.71
N HIS A 95 -10.08 7.70 4.81
CA HIS A 95 -8.70 8.19 4.82
C HIS A 95 -8.40 9.13 3.65
N LEU A 96 -8.71 8.72 2.42
CA LEU A 96 -8.42 9.52 1.23
C LEU A 96 -9.34 10.74 1.08
N SER A 97 -10.58 10.68 1.57
CA SER A 97 -11.54 11.78 1.51
C SER A 97 -11.44 12.74 2.68
N THR A 98 -10.71 12.37 3.74
CA THR A 98 -10.34 13.25 4.84
C THR A 98 -9.29 14.25 4.36
N PRO A 99 -9.48 15.56 4.57
CA PRO A 99 -8.49 16.57 4.16
C PRO A 99 -7.16 16.40 4.89
N PHE A 100 -6.07 16.39 4.13
CA PHE A 100 -4.73 16.64 4.66
C PHE A 100 -4.71 18.04 5.29
N PRO A 101 -4.19 18.23 6.51
CA PRO A 101 -4.44 19.46 7.26
C PRO A 101 -3.52 20.63 6.87
N LEU A 102 -2.31 20.35 6.37
CA LEU A 102 -1.31 21.39 6.09
C LEU A 102 -1.43 22.00 4.69
N SER A 103 -1.09 23.28 4.61
CA SER A 103 -0.86 24.06 3.39
C SER A 103 0.64 24.37 3.22
N PRO A 104 1.15 24.50 1.99
CA PRO A 104 2.54 24.90 1.73
C PRO A 104 2.90 26.31 2.20
N THR A 105 1.88 27.13 2.51
CA THR A 105 2.04 28.49 3.03
C THR A 105 2.04 28.55 4.56
N ASP A 106 1.77 27.44 5.22
CA ASP A 106 1.74 27.41 6.68
C ASP A 106 3.17 27.58 7.23
N PRO A 107 3.31 28.18 8.43
CA PRO A 107 4.58 28.16 9.13
C PRO A 107 5.05 26.71 9.30
N ALA A 108 6.36 26.47 9.20
CA ALA A 108 6.94 25.16 9.45
C ALA A 108 6.45 24.66 10.83
N PRO A 109 5.62 23.61 10.87
CA PRO A 109 4.96 23.26 12.10
C PRO A 109 5.92 22.47 12.99
N GLY A 110 5.77 22.61 14.31
CA GLY A 110 6.61 21.93 15.29
C GLY A 110 6.29 20.43 15.41
N PRO A 111 6.91 19.71 16.37
CA PRO A 111 6.68 18.29 16.59
C PRO A 111 5.20 17.92 16.79
N ASP A 112 4.42 18.81 17.43
CA ASP A 112 2.99 18.61 17.71
C ASP A 112 2.07 19.12 16.57
N TRP A 113 2.57 19.14 15.33
CA TRP A 113 1.84 19.68 14.17
C TRP A 113 0.47 19.00 13.97
N TYR A 114 0.38 17.72 14.26
CA TYR A 114 -0.85 16.94 14.09
C TYR A 114 -1.94 17.38 15.07
N HIS A 115 -1.61 17.73 16.32
CA HIS A 115 -2.55 18.32 17.28
C HIS A 115 -2.99 19.75 16.89
N ALA A 116 -2.08 20.51 16.28
CA ALA A 116 -2.33 21.91 15.92
C ALA A 116 -3.18 22.08 14.65
N PHE A 117 -3.06 21.15 13.71
CA PHE A 117 -3.67 21.28 12.38
C PHE A 117 -4.63 20.13 12.03
N GLY A 118 -4.52 18.97 12.67
CA GLY A 118 -5.35 17.80 12.40
C GLY A 118 -6.76 17.89 13.00
N PRO A 119 -7.74 17.14 12.45
CA PRO A 119 -9.02 16.93 13.11
C PRO A 119 -8.88 16.39 14.54
N ALA A 120 -9.78 16.77 15.45
CA ALA A 120 -9.74 16.41 16.88
C ALA A 120 -9.77 14.89 17.20
N TRP A 121 -9.98 14.03 16.21
CA TRP A 121 -9.91 12.57 16.37
C TRP A 121 -8.54 11.98 15.97
N LEU A 122 -7.62 12.78 15.43
CA LEU A 122 -6.21 12.40 15.26
C LEU A 122 -5.43 12.40 16.58
N ASP A 123 -6.05 12.79 17.69
CA ASP A 123 -5.50 12.69 19.05
C ASP A 123 -5.54 11.26 19.61
N ASP A 124 -6.05 10.29 18.83
CA ASP A 124 -6.02 8.86 19.15
C ASP A 124 -4.66 8.27 18.75
N ASP A 125 -3.96 7.58 19.66
CA ASP A 125 -2.60 7.05 19.45
C ASP A 125 -2.52 6.07 18.25
N ASP A 126 -3.66 5.51 17.82
CA ASP A 126 -3.80 4.62 16.67
C ASP A 126 -4.16 5.33 15.34
N ALA A 127 -4.33 6.66 15.35
CA ALA A 127 -4.75 7.42 14.17
C ALA A 127 -3.63 7.51 13.11
N GLU A 128 -4.01 7.36 11.83
CA GLU A 128 -3.10 7.62 10.72
C GLU A 128 -2.81 9.14 10.61
N PRO A 129 -1.56 9.59 10.80
CA PRO A 129 -1.24 11.01 10.88
C PRO A 129 -1.34 11.77 9.55
N TYR A 130 -1.35 11.08 8.40
CA TYR A 130 -1.34 11.73 7.09
C TYR A 130 -2.62 11.44 6.27
N PRO A 131 -3.82 11.86 6.75
CA PRO A 131 -5.04 11.68 5.99
C PRO A 131 -5.00 12.43 4.65
N GLY A 132 -5.78 11.98 3.67
CA GLY A 132 -5.88 12.63 2.38
C GLY A 132 -4.62 12.49 1.52
N THR A 133 -3.76 11.50 1.82
CA THR A 133 -2.52 11.24 1.09
C THR A 133 -2.46 9.81 0.53
N ILE A 134 -1.71 9.65 -0.56
CA ILE A 134 -1.31 8.36 -1.12
C ILE A 134 0.21 8.24 -1.12
N ALA A 135 0.72 7.02 -0.93
CA ALA A 135 2.14 6.74 -1.07
C ALA A 135 2.59 6.77 -2.54
N LEU A 136 3.65 7.52 -2.85
CA LEU A 136 4.28 7.53 -4.17
C LEU A 136 5.52 6.64 -4.24
N THR A 137 6.40 6.71 -3.23
CA THR A 137 7.64 5.94 -3.21
C THR A 137 8.25 5.85 -1.81
N THR A 138 9.21 4.93 -1.65
CA THR A 138 10.07 4.78 -0.48
C THR A 138 11.48 5.27 -0.87
N ARG A 139 12.16 5.97 0.03
CA ARG A 139 13.51 6.53 -0.23
C ARG A 139 14.64 5.81 0.51
N GLY A 140 14.36 4.64 1.10
CA GLY A 140 15.21 3.99 2.10
C GLY A 140 14.67 4.21 3.52
N CYS A 141 15.27 3.55 4.51
CA CYS A 141 14.86 3.46 5.93
C CYS A 141 13.93 4.60 6.39
N SER A 142 12.67 4.23 6.65
CA SER A 142 11.61 5.06 7.26
C SER A 142 11.22 6.36 6.54
N LEU A 143 11.83 6.68 5.39
CA LEU A 143 11.55 7.89 4.62
C LEU A 143 10.62 7.58 3.43
N TYR A 144 9.51 8.29 3.36
CA TYR A 144 8.50 8.10 2.33
C TYR A 144 8.14 9.41 1.67
N THR A 145 7.69 9.31 0.42
CA THR A 145 7.15 10.44 -0.34
C THR A 145 5.68 10.18 -0.62
N LEU A 146 4.83 11.12 -0.23
CA LEU A 146 3.38 11.05 -0.36
C LEU A 146 2.86 12.13 -1.32
N LEU A 147 1.75 11.85 -1.99
CA LEU A 147 0.97 12.82 -2.75
C LEU A 147 -0.29 13.19 -1.98
N VAL A 148 -0.51 14.49 -1.77
CA VAL A 148 -1.77 14.99 -1.19
C VAL A 148 -2.87 14.91 -2.25
N VAL A 149 -3.91 14.12 -2.00
CA VAL A 149 -5.06 13.94 -2.89
C VAL A 149 -6.29 14.74 -2.45
N THR A 150 -6.40 15.05 -1.17
CA THR A 150 -7.49 15.84 -0.57
C THR A 150 -6.95 16.81 0.47
N GLY A 151 -7.45 18.05 0.50
CA GLY A 151 -6.98 19.11 1.40
C GLY A 151 -6.46 20.36 0.68
N PRO A 152 -6.00 21.38 1.42
CA PRO A 152 -5.54 22.66 0.87
C PRO A 152 -4.26 22.51 0.05
N ALA A 153 -3.43 21.50 0.35
CA ALA A 153 -2.24 21.18 -0.43
C ALA A 153 -2.46 20.17 -1.58
N ARG A 154 -3.71 19.93 -2.02
CA ARG A 154 -4.02 18.93 -3.05
C ARG A 154 -3.16 19.08 -4.31
N GLY A 155 -2.47 18.00 -4.67
CA GLY A 155 -1.54 17.91 -5.81
C GLY A 155 -0.08 18.16 -5.44
N ARG A 156 0.22 18.57 -4.21
CA ARG A 156 1.57 18.72 -3.70
C ARG A 156 2.14 17.39 -3.23
N VAL A 157 3.47 17.30 -3.31
CA VAL A 157 4.26 16.16 -2.86
C VAL A 157 4.91 16.54 -1.53
N VAL A 158 4.83 15.62 -0.56
CA VAL A 158 5.42 15.77 0.77
C VAL A 158 6.34 14.60 1.07
N ASP A 159 7.42 14.87 1.78
CA ASP A 159 8.29 13.85 2.35
C ASP A 159 7.98 13.70 3.83
N VAL A 160 7.87 12.45 4.29
CA VAL A 160 7.62 12.09 5.69
C VAL A 160 8.70 11.13 6.19
N ASN A 161 8.95 11.19 7.49
CA ASN A 161 9.84 10.29 8.21
C ASN A 161 9.05 9.55 9.29
N LEU A 162 9.16 8.23 9.34
CA LEU A 162 8.41 7.35 10.25
C LEU A 162 9.34 6.54 11.17
N GLU A 163 10.59 6.99 11.40
CA GLU A 163 11.61 6.20 12.09
C GLU A 163 11.39 6.12 13.60
N PHE A 164 10.94 7.20 14.23
CA PHE A 164 10.83 7.29 15.69
C PHE A 164 9.58 8.06 16.16
N ASP A 165 9.28 9.20 15.54
CA ASP A 165 8.10 10.03 15.80
C ASP A 165 7.41 10.44 14.48
N VAL A 166 6.17 10.92 14.59
CA VAL A 166 5.43 11.51 13.45
C VAL A 166 5.99 12.90 13.16
N ASP A 167 7.09 12.96 12.43
CA ASP A 167 7.68 14.22 11.98
C ASP A 167 6.70 15.01 11.11
N ALA A 168 6.79 16.34 11.19
CA ALA A 168 6.04 17.23 10.31
C ALA A 168 6.37 16.93 8.84
N PRO A 169 5.36 16.76 7.96
CA PRO A 169 5.58 16.53 6.54
C PRO A 169 6.29 17.73 5.91
N SER A 170 7.36 17.47 5.18
CA SER A 170 8.10 18.49 4.44
C SER A 170 7.61 18.56 3.01
N PHE A 171 7.06 19.71 2.61
CA PHE A 171 6.70 19.94 1.20
C PHE A 171 7.95 19.94 0.32
N THR A 172 7.87 19.28 -0.84
CA THR A 172 8.89 19.47 -1.85
C THR A 172 8.75 20.87 -2.47
N HIS A 173 9.86 21.37 -3.01
CA HIS A 173 9.92 22.67 -3.70
C HIS A 173 9.05 22.73 -4.95
N ASP A 174 8.63 21.57 -5.46
CA ASP A 174 7.88 21.41 -6.70
C ASP A 174 6.42 21.84 -6.52
N THR A 175 5.86 22.43 -7.57
CA THR A 175 4.49 22.97 -7.52
C THR A 175 3.43 21.89 -7.61
N ASP A 176 3.76 20.75 -8.23
CA ASP A 176 2.91 19.56 -8.31
C ASP A 176 3.73 18.28 -8.59
N PHE A 177 3.03 17.16 -8.69
CA PHE A 177 3.59 15.85 -9.02
C PHE A 177 4.44 15.80 -10.31
N LEU A 178 4.00 16.48 -11.39
CA LEU A 178 4.70 16.39 -12.67
C LEU A 178 6.02 17.17 -12.63
N ASP A 179 6.07 18.31 -11.94
CA ASP A 179 7.31 19.06 -11.73
C ASP A 179 8.29 18.25 -10.89
N TRP A 180 7.79 17.63 -9.81
CA TRP A 180 8.59 16.75 -8.95
C TRP A 180 9.21 15.58 -9.73
N TYR A 181 8.40 14.92 -10.57
CA TYR A 181 8.88 13.80 -11.38
C TYR A 181 9.82 14.26 -12.50
N GLU A 182 9.52 15.37 -13.18
CA GLU A 182 10.37 15.93 -14.25
C GLU A 182 11.73 16.40 -13.70
N ARG A 183 11.76 17.00 -12.51
CA ARG A 183 13.02 17.37 -11.83
C ARG A 183 13.88 16.16 -11.54
N TRP A 184 13.29 15.05 -11.07
CA TRP A 184 14.05 13.82 -10.85
C TRP A 184 14.63 13.25 -12.16
N LEU A 185 13.87 13.30 -13.26
CA LEU A 185 14.38 12.91 -14.58
C LEU A 185 15.57 13.77 -15.01
N ASP A 186 15.51 15.09 -14.78
CA ASP A 186 16.60 16.01 -15.11
C ASP A 186 17.85 15.75 -14.27
N GLN A 187 17.69 15.53 -12.96
CA GLN A 187 18.80 15.19 -12.07
C GLN A 187 19.48 13.89 -12.50
N THR A 188 18.67 12.85 -12.77
CA THR A 188 19.15 11.54 -13.22
C THR A 188 19.85 11.62 -14.59
N GLY A 189 19.25 12.33 -15.55
CA GLY A 189 19.81 12.52 -16.90
C GLY A 189 21.12 13.31 -16.91
N ASN A 190 21.31 14.23 -15.96
CA ASN A 190 22.55 15.00 -15.79
C ASN A 190 23.62 14.25 -14.96
N GLY A 191 23.37 12.99 -14.59
CA GLY A 191 24.28 12.21 -13.76
C GLY A 191 24.34 12.66 -12.30
N MET A 192 23.54 13.65 -11.90
CA MET A 192 23.34 14.04 -10.50
C MET A 192 22.40 13.03 -9.84
N HIS A 193 22.93 11.85 -9.57
CA HIS A 193 22.20 10.82 -8.84
C HIS A 193 22.08 11.25 -7.38
N SER A 194 20.87 11.59 -6.95
CA SER A 194 20.34 10.90 -5.77
C SER A 194 19.87 9.54 -6.26
N ALA A 195 20.80 8.62 -6.50
CA ALA A 195 20.45 7.22 -6.38
C ALA A 195 19.80 7.08 -4.99
N PRO A 196 18.78 6.24 -4.78
CA PRO A 196 18.63 5.74 -3.43
C PRO A 196 20.02 5.24 -2.99
N PRO A 197 20.59 5.71 -1.87
CA PRO A 197 21.38 4.75 -1.12
C PRO A 197 20.39 3.60 -0.88
N ASP A 198 20.75 2.40 -1.33
CA ASP A 198 19.98 1.15 -1.12
C ASP A 198 19.19 0.53 -2.30
N VAL A 199 19.69 0.63 -3.54
CA VAL A 199 19.56 -0.52 -4.49
C VAL A 199 20.86 -1.33 -4.59
N ALA A 200 21.84 -1.00 -3.74
CA ALA A 200 22.56 -2.07 -3.07
C ALA A 200 21.68 -2.44 -1.88
N LEU A 201 20.92 -3.54 -1.98
CA LEU A 201 20.74 -4.33 -0.77
C LEU A 201 22.13 -4.42 -0.16
N ARG A 202 22.27 -3.83 1.02
CA ARG A 202 23.41 -4.01 1.88
C ARG A 202 23.61 -5.51 2.02
N ASP A 203 24.52 -6.07 1.22
CA ASP A 203 24.96 -7.46 1.34
C ASP A 203 25.60 -7.72 2.74
N ASP A 204 25.74 -6.67 3.57
CA ASP A 204 26.18 -6.68 4.96
C ASP A 204 25.06 -6.63 6.01
N GLU A 205 23.79 -6.40 5.67
CA GLU A 205 22.68 -6.51 6.63
C GLU A 205 22.24 -7.98 6.76
N PRO A 206 22.10 -8.53 7.98
CA PRO A 206 21.58 -9.88 8.15
C PRO A 206 20.21 -9.94 7.47
N PRO A 207 19.93 -10.94 6.62
CA PRO A 207 18.70 -10.98 5.84
C PRO A 207 17.53 -10.77 6.79
N MET A 208 16.52 -9.96 6.46
CA MET A 208 15.38 -9.68 7.36
C MET A 208 14.76 -10.96 7.95
N ALA A 209 14.87 -12.08 7.23
CA ALA A 209 14.51 -13.40 7.71
C ALA A 209 15.31 -13.90 8.94
N ALA A 210 16.59 -13.57 9.04
CA ALA A 210 17.43 -13.79 10.22
C ALA A 210 17.10 -12.79 11.33
N ILE A 211 16.88 -11.50 11.03
CA ILE A 211 16.49 -10.50 12.04
C ILE A 211 15.18 -10.93 12.73
N LEU A 212 14.16 -11.31 11.96
CA LEU A 212 12.89 -11.80 12.49
C LEU A 212 13.04 -13.07 13.36
N ARG A 213 14.05 -13.91 13.12
CA ARG A 213 14.28 -15.13 13.91
C ARG A 213 15.11 -14.90 15.15
N ASP A 214 16.17 -14.12 15.00
CA ASP A 214 17.34 -14.19 15.88
C ASP A 214 17.54 -12.89 16.68
N ALA A 215 16.93 -11.77 16.27
CA ALA A 215 17.10 -10.51 16.99
C ALA A 215 16.46 -10.59 18.38
N SER A 216 17.21 -10.17 19.41
CA SER A 216 16.69 -10.13 20.78
C SER A 216 15.69 -9.00 20.99
N ASP A 217 15.86 -7.89 20.28
CA ASP A 217 14.99 -6.72 20.35
C ASP A 217 13.67 -6.96 19.58
N PRO A 218 12.50 -6.89 20.26
CA PRO A 218 11.20 -7.05 19.60
C PRO A 218 10.92 -6.00 18.53
N ALA A 219 11.40 -4.75 18.68
CA ALA A 219 11.19 -3.72 17.67
C ALA A 219 11.89 -4.07 16.35
N LEU A 220 13.12 -4.62 16.43
CA LEU A 220 13.84 -5.09 15.23
C LEU A 220 13.14 -6.27 14.57
N ARG A 221 12.58 -7.21 15.36
CA ARG A 221 11.79 -8.32 14.81
C ARG A 221 10.50 -7.83 14.15
N GLU A 222 9.83 -6.86 14.75
CA GLU A 222 8.62 -6.26 14.20
C GLU A 222 8.88 -5.56 12.86
N VAL A 223 9.95 -4.76 12.79
CA VAL A 223 10.42 -4.11 11.56
C VAL A 223 10.75 -5.16 10.50
N ALA A 224 11.40 -6.26 10.87
CA ALA A 224 11.71 -7.34 9.95
C ALA A 224 10.45 -8.07 9.43
N ALA A 225 9.47 -8.35 10.30
CA ALA A 225 8.18 -8.92 9.90
C ALA A 225 7.45 -8.00 8.91
N ARG A 226 7.41 -6.70 9.20
CA ARG A 226 6.81 -5.68 8.33
C ARG A 226 7.53 -5.57 6.99
N GLY A 227 8.85 -5.55 6.98
CA GLY A 227 9.68 -5.49 5.78
C GLY A 227 9.45 -6.70 4.86
N LEU A 228 9.45 -7.91 5.42
CA LEU A 228 9.19 -9.15 4.70
C LEU A 228 7.77 -9.22 4.13
N GLY A 229 6.76 -8.81 4.92
CA GLY A 229 5.36 -8.81 4.51
C GLY A 229 5.01 -7.78 3.42
N ARG A 230 5.85 -6.75 3.26
CA ARG A 230 5.70 -5.71 2.23
C ARG A 230 6.34 -6.10 0.88
N ALA A 231 6.96 -7.27 0.77
CA ALA A 231 7.53 -7.75 -0.48
C ALA A 231 6.45 -7.88 -1.58
N PRO A 232 6.71 -7.50 -2.86
CA PRO A 232 5.72 -7.60 -3.94
C PRO A 232 5.14 -9.01 -4.12
N ILE A 233 5.94 -10.04 -3.83
CA ILE A 233 5.52 -11.44 -3.80
C ILE A 233 5.91 -12.01 -2.45
N LEU A 234 4.93 -12.42 -1.64
CA LEU A 234 5.19 -13.24 -0.46
C LEU A 234 5.47 -14.67 -0.92
N THR A 235 6.75 -15.01 -1.01
CA THR A 235 7.16 -16.38 -1.30
C THR A 235 6.69 -17.32 -0.18
N PRO A 236 6.52 -18.63 -0.45
CA PRO A 236 6.14 -19.60 0.58
C PRO A 236 7.06 -19.59 1.80
N ALA A 237 8.35 -19.33 1.60
CA ALA A 237 9.33 -19.22 2.68
C ALA A 237 9.06 -18.01 3.59
N VAL A 238 8.75 -16.85 3.00
CA VAL A 238 8.39 -15.65 3.76
C VAL A 238 7.06 -15.83 4.49
N ARG A 239 6.05 -16.43 3.85
CA ARG A 239 4.77 -16.74 4.51
C ARG A 239 4.95 -17.67 5.70
N SER A 240 5.72 -18.74 5.53
CA SER A 240 6.04 -19.67 6.62
C SER A 240 6.70 -18.95 7.80
N LEU A 241 7.64 -18.04 7.49
CA LEU A 241 8.33 -17.28 8.52
C LEU A 241 7.41 -16.30 9.26
N LEU A 242 6.57 -15.56 8.53
CA LEU A 242 5.54 -14.71 9.13
C LEU A 242 4.53 -15.53 9.94
N GLY A 243 4.15 -16.72 9.45
CA GLY A 243 3.26 -17.62 10.18
C GLY A 243 3.86 -18.12 11.50
N ALA A 244 5.16 -18.42 11.51
CA ALA A 244 5.88 -18.77 12.74
C ALA A 244 5.92 -17.59 13.72
N ALA A 245 6.22 -16.38 13.24
CA ALA A 245 6.22 -15.17 14.06
C ALA A 245 4.84 -14.85 14.63
N ALA A 246 3.78 -14.96 13.82
CA ALA A 246 2.39 -14.68 14.19
C ALA A 246 1.89 -15.51 15.39
N VAL A 247 2.43 -16.71 15.60
CA VAL A 247 1.99 -17.64 16.65
C VAL A 247 3.05 -17.81 17.76
N GLY A 248 4.32 -17.61 17.45
CA GLY A 248 5.44 -18.01 18.29
C GLY A 248 6.30 -16.87 18.84
N ASP A 249 6.18 -15.64 18.35
CA ASP A 249 7.01 -14.55 18.88
C ASP A 249 6.57 -14.19 20.31
N PRO A 250 7.50 -14.01 21.27
CA PRO A 250 7.14 -13.61 22.63
C PRO A 250 6.46 -12.23 22.68
N ALA A 251 6.77 -11.34 21.75
CA ALA A 251 6.30 -9.96 21.74
C ALA A 251 4.97 -9.82 20.98
N PRO A 252 3.90 -9.30 21.61
CA PRO A 252 2.59 -9.17 20.97
C PRO A 252 2.59 -8.26 19.73
N GLU A 253 3.43 -7.22 19.71
CA GLU A 253 3.62 -6.30 18.58
C GLU A 253 4.16 -7.00 17.32
N VAL A 254 5.09 -7.96 17.50
CA VAL A 254 5.62 -8.78 16.41
C VAL A 254 4.56 -9.75 15.91
N ARG A 255 3.85 -10.43 16.82
CA ARG A 255 2.76 -11.35 16.46
C ARG A 255 1.66 -10.62 15.68
N ARG A 256 1.22 -9.46 16.18
CA ARG A 256 0.23 -8.59 15.54
C ARG A 256 0.69 -8.20 14.13
N THR A 257 1.91 -7.69 14.00
CA THR A 257 2.45 -7.28 12.70
C THR A 257 2.50 -8.43 11.70
N ALA A 258 2.92 -9.62 12.13
CA ALA A 258 2.96 -10.79 11.27
C ALA A 258 1.54 -11.24 10.80
N VAL A 259 0.55 -11.19 11.70
CA VAL A 259 -0.87 -11.45 11.36
C VAL A 259 -1.39 -10.43 10.34
N ILE A 260 -1.12 -9.13 10.54
CA ILE A 260 -1.51 -8.09 9.57
C ILE A 260 -0.87 -8.36 8.21
N MET A 261 0.44 -8.67 8.18
CA MET A 261 1.15 -8.89 6.91
C MET A 261 0.61 -10.09 6.13
N LEU A 262 0.24 -11.19 6.80
CA LEU A 262 -0.44 -12.32 6.16
C LEU A 262 -1.85 -11.93 5.69
N GLY A 263 -2.58 -11.15 6.51
CA GLY A 263 -3.94 -10.68 6.25
C GLY A 263 -4.07 -9.71 5.07
N ARG A 264 -3.00 -9.02 4.65
CA ARG A 264 -3.04 -8.13 3.46
C ARG A 264 -3.31 -8.90 2.17
N ARG A 265 -2.76 -10.11 2.04
CA ARG A 265 -2.90 -11.00 0.86
C ARG A 265 -3.04 -12.44 1.31
N PRO A 266 -4.19 -12.80 1.91
CA PRO A 266 -4.35 -14.10 2.55
C PRO A 266 -4.46 -15.20 1.50
N THR A 267 -3.72 -16.29 1.70
CA THR A 267 -3.85 -17.53 0.92
C THR A 267 -4.47 -18.62 1.79
N PRO A 268 -5.11 -19.68 1.23
CA PRO A 268 -5.67 -20.76 2.04
C PRO A 268 -4.69 -21.40 3.04
N SER A 269 -3.38 -21.36 2.75
CA SER A 269 -2.32 -21.82 3.66
C SER A 269 -2.20 -21.01 4.96
N ASP A 270 -2.77 -19.81 5.02
CA ASP A 270 -2.62 -18.90 6.16
C ASP A 270 -3.79 -19.03 7.15
N ASP A 271 -4.87 -19.74 6.76
CA ASP A 271 -6.12 -19.79 7.53
C ASP A 271 -5.91 -20.39 8.93
N ASP A 272 -5.11 -21.46 9.04
CA ASP A 272 -4.82 -22.08 10.34
C ASP A 272 -4.09 -21.11 11.30
N VAL A 273 -3.16 -20.31 10.77
CA VAL A 273 -2.42 -19.31 11.54
C VAL A 273 -3.35 -18.17 11.97
N LEU A 274 -4.16 -17.65 11.06
CA LEU A 274 -5.08 -16.55 11.34
C LEU A 274 -6.18 -16.96 12.31
N VAL A 275 -6.75 -18.17 12.17
CA VAL A 275 -7.74 -18.71 13.11
C VAL A 275 -7.13 -18.91 14.50
N ARG A 276 -5.89 -19.38 14.58
CA ARG A 276 -5.19 -19.54 15.87
C ARG A 276 -4.97 -18.19 16.55
N ALA A 277 -4.63 -17.15 15.80
CA ALA A 277 -4.42 -15.80 16.32
C ALA A 277 -5.69 -15.17 16.92
N LEU A 278 -6.90 -15.66 16.59
CA LEU A 278 -8.16 -15.25 17.27
C LEU A 278 -8.19 -15.61 18.76
N THR A 279 -7.34 -16.53 19.20
CA THR A 279 -7.23 -16.97 20.59
C THR A 279 -5.96 -16.46 21.28
N ASP A 280 -5.25 -15.50 20.67
CA ASP A 280 -4.04 -14.92 21.25
C ASP A 280 -4.32 -14.22 22.58
N ALA A 281 -3.33 -14.19 23.47
CA ALA A 281 -3.42 -13.51 24.76
C ALA A 281 -3.59 -11.99 24.61
N SER A 282 -2.96 -11.37 23.60
CA SER A 282 -3.08 -9.93 23.32
C SER A 282 -4.38 -9.61 22.59
N ALA A 283 -5.07 -8.56 23.02
CA ALA A 283 -6.28 -8.08 22.36
C ALA A 283 -5.99 -7.61 20.92
N ASP A 284 -4.88 -6.92 20.72
CA ASP A 284 -4.52 -6.32 19.42
C ASP A 284 -4.21 -7.40 18.37
N VAL A 285 -3.65 -8.54 18.81
CA VAL A 285 -3.40 -9.69 17.93
C VAL A 285 -4.72 -10.36 17.54
N ARG A 286 -5.66 -10.52 18.50
CA ARG A 286 -7.00 -11.07 18.22
C ARG A 286 -7.78 -10.20 17.25
N GLU A 287 -7.68 -8.88 17.41
CA GLU A 287 -8.32 -7.93 16.51
C GLU A 287 -7.72 -7.99 15.09
N ALA A 288 -6.39 -7.99 14.97
CA ALA A 288 -5.72 -8.14 13.68
C ALA A 288 -6.13 -9.44 12.97
N ALA A 289 -6.31 -10.52 13.71
CA ALA A 289 -6.76 -11.81 13.17
C ALA A 289 -8.21 -11.78 12.68
N LEU A 290 -9.12 -11.16 13.44
CA LEU A 290 -10.50 -10.94 13.02
C LEU A 290 -10.56 -10.15 11.72
N GLN A 291 -9.75 -9.09 11.61
CA GLN A 291 -9.69 -8.24 10.41
C GLN A 291 -9.13 -8.99 9.20
N ALA A 292 -8.03 -9.72 9.37
CA ALA A 292 -7.43 -10.54 8.32
C ALA A 292 -8.41 -11.58 7.75
N LEU A 293 -9.23 -12.20 8.62
CA LEU A 293 -10.24 -13.18 8.21
C LEU A 293 -11.49 -12.52 7.60
N ALA A 294 -11.92 -11.36 8.11
CA ALA A 294 -13.04 -10.62 7.56
C ALA A 294 -12.80 -10.16 6.10
N GLY A 295 -11.56 -9.76 5.78
CA GLY A 295 -11.13 -9.42 4.43
C GLY A 295 -11.25 -10.57 3.41
N ARG A 296 -11.31 -11.83 3.86
CA ARG A 296 -11.54 -13.00 2.98
C ARG A 296 -13.01 -13.19 2.61
N GLY A 297 -13.93 -12.87 3.52
CA GLY A 297 -15.38 -13.02 3.28
C GLY A 297 -15.85 -12.14 2.12
N SER A 298 -15.30 -10.93 2.02
CA SER A 298 -15.57 -9.97 0.94
C SER A 298 -14.89 -10.35 -0.39
N ALA A 299 -13.69 -10.95 -0.37
CA ALA A 299 -13.02 -11.45 -1.57
C ALA A 299 -13.74 -12.68 -2.18
N LEU A 300 -14.21 -13.61 -1.33
CA LEU A 300 -14.99 -14.77 -1.77
C LEU A 300 -16.37 -14.37 -2.32
N GLN A 301 -17.02 -13.35 -1.74
CA GLN A 301 -18.26 -12.77 -2.28
C GLN A 301 -18.06 -12.09 -3.64
N GLN A 302 -16.91 -11.46 -3.88
CA GLN A 302 -16.58 -10.88 -5.19
C GLN A 302 -16.34 -11.95 -6.26
N THR A 303 -15.69 -13.07 -5.91
CA THR A 303 -15.52 -14.20 -6.85
C THR A 303 -16.82 -14.98 -7.08
N ALA A 304 -17.73 -15.04 -6.10
CA ALA A 304 -19.05 -15.66 -6.25
C ALA A 304 -20.05 -14.75 -6.99
N GLY A 305 -19.79 -13.44 -7.06
CA GLY A 305 -20.60 -12.46 -7.80
C GLY A 305 -20.41 -12.52 -9.31
N SER A 306 -19.31 -13.09 -9.82
CA SER A 306 -19.03 -13.19 -11.26
C SER A 306 -19.59 -14.44 -11.94
N ASP A 307 -20.11 -15.42 -11.19
CA ASP A 307 -20.66 -16.68 -11.75
C ASP A 307 -22.16 -16.87 -11.43
N ARG A 308 -22.96 -15.83 -11.71
CA ARG A 308 -24.43 -15.96 -11.76
C ARG A 308 -24.93 -15.87 -13.19
N SER A 309 -24.73 -16.95 -13.96
CA SER A 309 -25.67 -17.27 -15.03
C SER A 309 -26.99 -17.77 -14.42
N PRO A 310 -28.16 -17.24 -14.82
CA PRO A 310 -29.42 -17.63 -14.20
C PRO A 310 -29.87 -18.98 -14.74
N ALA A 311 -29.55 -20.06 -14.01
CA ALA A 311 -30.20 -21.34 -14.21
C ALA A 311 -31.68 -21.20 -13.77
N ARG A 312 -32.58 -21.11 -14.76
CA ARG A 312 -34.03 -21.15 -14.56
C ARG A 312 -34.43 -22.45 -13.85
N VAL A 313 -34.73 -22.38 -12.56
CA VAL A 313 -35.44 -23.45 -11.86
C VAL A 313 -36.89 -23.41 -12.34
N ARG A 314 -37.28 -24.38 -13.18
CA ARG A 314 -38.68 -24.68 -13.46
C ARG A 314 -39.29 -25.25 -12.18
N LEU A 315 -40.19 -24.52 -11.56
CA LEU A 315 -41.09 -25.04 -10.53
C LEU A 315 -42.03 -26.05 -11.19
N GLY A 316 -41.74 -27.35 -11.02
CA GLY A 316 -42.68 -28.43 -11.31
C GLY A 316 -43.72 -28.51 -10.21
N SER A 317 -44.99 -28.35 -10.56
CA SER A 317 -46.12 -28.53 -9.65
C SER A 317 -46.13 -29.94 -9.03
N PRO A 318 -46.50 -30.10 -7.75
CA PRO A 318 -46.59 -31.41 -7.11
C PRO A 318 -47.83 -32.19 -7.59
N PRO A 319 -47.79 -33.53 -7.66
CA PRO A 319 -48.96 -34.32 -8.00
C PRO A 319 -49.89 -34.49 -6.79
N LEU A 320 -51.21 -34.41 -7.05
CA LEU A 320 -52.28 -34.69 -6.09
C LEU A 320 -52.26 -36.18 -5.69
N PRO A 321 -52.52 -36.53 -4.41
CA PRO A 321 -52.66 -37.93 -4.01
C PRO A 321 -54.00 -38.49 -4.48
N ALA A 322 -53.93 -39.66 -5.13
CA ALA A 322 -55.09 -40.45 -5.51
C ALA A 322 -55.83 -40.99 -4.27
N ARG A 323 -57.14 -40.74 -4.22
CA ARG A 323 -58.06 -41.42 -3.32
C ARG A 323 -58.15 -42.89 -3.73
N SER A 324 -57.78 -43.82 -2.85
CA SER A 324 -58.19 -45.21 -2.92
C SER A 324 -59.37 -45.42 -1.98
N THR A 325 -60.49 -45.75 -2.60
CA THR A 325 -61.71 -46.31 -2.02
C THR A 325 -61.52 -47.79 -1.68
N LEU A 326 -62.04 -48.19 -0.51
CA LEU A 326 -62.69 -49.49 -0.18
C LEU A 326 -61.75 -50.73 -0.23
N GLU A 327 -61.85 -51.76 0.61
CA GLU A 327 -62.96 -52.29 1.41
C GLU A 327 -62.43 -53.46 2.29
N THR A 328 -63.10 -53.68 3.44
CA THR A 328 -63.20 -54.93 4.25
C THR A 328 -61.96 -55.58 4.87
#